data_AF-A0A430HRF5-F1
#
_entry.id   AF-A0A430HRF5-F1
#
_cell.length_a   1.000
_cell.length_b   1.000
_cell.length_c   1.000
_cell.angle_alpha   90.00
_cell.angle_beta   90.00
_cell.angle_gamma   90.00
#
_symmetry.space_group_name_H-M   'P 1'
#
loop_
_entity.id
_entity.type
_entity.pdbx_description
1 polymer ?
#
loop_
_entity_poly.entity_id
_entity_poly.type
_entity_poly.pdbx_seq_one_letter_code
_entity_poly.pdbx_strand_id
1 'polypeptide(L)'
;MTTRPFRQHGFTLVEAIVVIVITGILGAIVATFLRLPVQNYVDSAGRADLADVADTAVRRMVREIRLALPNTVRVVDDAIEFVPAKTGGRYLAAEDVVAPADSAAGDHLNFVDAADRTFHVVGPMHEGAQQILPGDTVVVNNLMSAGDSGNVYAAVATNRAEVASVDMGAKLVTLKANPFAAQDPPLAHPQHRFQVVGQPVTYSCANGMLYRHANYGFRAAQVAAPSAAPAILATDVESCEFKYDLIGNTRSALVRVTLTLRRPDGRDGPIRLMQQIHVDNNP
;
A
#
# COMPACT_ATOMS: atom_id res chain seq x y z
N MET A 1 84.98 7.99 30.37
CA MET A 1 83.53 7.95 30.10
C MET A 1 82.87 9.00 30.95
N THR A 2 82.39 10.10 30.36
CA THR A 2 81.51 11.06 31.05
C THR A 2 80.60 11.68 30.00
N THR A 3 79.34 11.29 30.05
CA THR A 3 78.23 11.80 29.23
C THR A 3 78.01 13.27 29.58
N ARG A 4 77.98 14.15 28.57
CA ARG A 4 77.63 15.57 28.77
C ARG A 4 76.14 15.67 29.08
N PRO A 5 75.74 16.43 30.13
CA PRO A 5 74.34 16.65 30.43
C PRO A 5 73.72 17.55 29.36
N PHE A 6 72.56 17.16 28.83
CA PHE A 6 71.73 18.04 28.01
C PHE A 6 71.30 19.24 28.86
N ARG A 7 71.68 20.45 28.47
CA ARG A 7 71.15 21.69 29.07
C ARG A 7 69.66 21.77 28.73
N GLN A 8 68.80 21.69 29.74
CA GLN A 8 67.39 22.04 29.61
C GLN A 8 67.29 23.54 29.37
N HIS A 9 66.81 23.92 28.19
CA HIS A 9 66.48 25.31 27.86
C HIS A 9 65.04 25.55 28.32
N GLY A 10 64.83 26.42 29.30
CA GLY A 10 63.50 26.81 29.77
C GLY A 10 62.84 27.81 28.81
N PHE A 11 61.51 27.73 28.72
CA PHE A 11 60.68 28.64 27.90
C PHE A 11 60.55 30.01 28.57
N THR A 12 60.53 31.09 27.79
CA THR A 12 60.29 32.44 28.36
C THR A 12 58.81 32.72 28.52
N LEU A 13 58.43 33.58 29.47
CA LEU A 13 57.04 33.97 29.70
C LEU A 13 56.41 34.62 28.46
N VAL A 14 57.19 35.39 27.70
CA VAL A 14 56.74 36.01 26.44
C VAL A 14 56.44 34.93 25.39
N GLU A 15 57.31 33.93 25.27
CA GLU A 15 57.13 32.82 24.34
C GLU A 15 55.87 32.02 24.68
N ALA A 16 55.60 31.78 25.96
CA ALA A 16 54.37 31.10 26.41
C ALA A 16 53.09 31.90 26.09
N ILE A 17 53.10 33.22 26.30
CA ILE A 17 51.96 34.09 25.98
C ILE A 17 51.68 34.08 24.48
N VAL A 18 52.71 34.24 23.66
CA VAL A 18 52.58 34.24 22.19
C VAL A 18 52.00 32.92 21.69
N VAL A 19 52.43 31.79 22.23
CA VAL A 19 51.88 30.46 21.86
C VAL A 19 50.39 30.36 22.22
N ILE A 20 49.99 30.76 23.42
CA ILE A 20 48.57 30.71 23.85
C ILE A 20 47.70 31.60 22.96
N VAL A 21 48.17 32.80 22.63
CA VAL A 21 47.43 33.73 21.76
C VAL A 21 47.30 33.17 20.34
N ILE A 22 48.39 32.68 19.74
CA ILE A 22 48.37 32.13 18.37
C ILE A 22 47.49 30.89 18.30
N THR A 23 47.62 29.97 19.26
CA THR A 23 46.77 28.77 19.33
C THR A 23 45.29 29.10 19.52
N GLY A 24 44.97 30.14 20.31
CA GLY A 24 43.61 30.65 20.45
C GLY A 24 43.04 31.18 19.12
N ILE A 25 43.81 32.00 18.39
CA ILE A 25 43.40 32.55 17.09
C ILE A 25 43.21 31.43 16.06
N LEU A 26 44.17 30.52 15.95
CA LEU A 26 44.08 29.38 15.04
C LEU A 26 42.89 28.46 15.38
N GLY A 27 42.66 28.20 16.67
CA GLY A 27 41.52 27.42 17.13
C GLY A 27 40.17 28.05 16.73
N ALA A 28 40.02 29.37 16.90
CA ALA A 28 38.81 30.09 16.49
C ALA A 28 38.59 30.03 14.96
N ILE A 29 39.66 30.23 14.18
CA ILE A 29 39.62 30.12 12.72
C ILE A 29 39.16 28.71 12.30
N VAL A 30 39.80 27.67 12.81
CA VAL A 30 39.46 26.27 12.50
C VAL A 30 38.02 25.95 12.89
N ALA A 31 37.56 26.39 14.06
CA ALA A 31 36.19 26.16 14.51
C ALA A 31 35.15 26.78 13.55
N THR A 32 35.39 28.00 13.07
CA THR A 32 34.48 28.65 12.10
C THR A 32 34.51 27.98 10.73
N PHE A 33 35.69 27.54 10.25
CA PHE A 33 35.82 26.87 8.95
C PHE A 33 35.21 25.46 8.93
N LEU A 34 35.29 24.71 10.04
CA LEU A 34 34.74 23.35 10.11
C LEU A 34 33.23 23.31 10.33
N ARG A 35 32.64 24.39 10.86
CA ARG A 35 31.20 24.44 11.15
C ARG A 35 30.34 24.22 9.90
N LEU A 36 30.65 24.93 8.81
CA LEU A 36 29.87 24.87 7.57
C LEU A 36 29.93 23.49 6.89
N PRO A 37 31.10 22.86 6.68
CA PRO A 37 31.18 21.50 6.15
C PRO A 37 30.44 20.46 6.99
N VAL A 38 30.53 20.54 8.32
CA VAL A 38 29.83 19.62 9.22
C VAL A 38 28.31 19.81 9.13
N GLN A 39 27.83 21.06 9.13
CA GLN A 39 26.40 21.36 8.95
C GLN A 39 25.89 20.86 7.60
N ASN A 40 26.60 21.16 6.51
CA ASN A 40 26.24 20.70 5.17
C ASN A 40 26.19 19.17 5.08
N TYR A 41 27.10 18.47 5.77
CA TYR A 41 27.09 17.01 5.82
C TYR A 41 25.86 16.48 6.56
N VAL A 42 25.53 17.03 7.73
CA VAL A 42 24.35 16.64 8.50
C VAL A 42 23.06 16.91 7.71
N ASP A 43 22.96 18.07 7.08
CA ASP A 43 21.80 18.45 6.27
C ASP A 43 21.68 17.55 5.02
N SER A 44 22.81 17.21 4.38
CA SER A 44 22.81 16.27 3.24
C SER A 44 22.39 14.86 3.66
N ALA A 45 22.87 14.38 4.82
CA ALA A 45 22.50 13.08 5.36
C ALA A 45 21.00 13.03 5.71
N GLY A 46 20.49 14.04 6.42
CA GLY A 46 19.07 14.11 6.78
C GLY A 46 18.13 14.17 5.58
N ARG A 47 18.55 14.84 4.49
CA ARG A 47 17.80 14.82 3.22
C ARG A 47 17.82 13.47 2.54
N ALA A 48 18.94 12.75 2.58
CA ALA A 48 18.99 11.39 2.05
C ALA A 48 18.03 10.45 2.80
N ASP A 49 18.01 10.53 4.14
CA ASP A 49 17.11 9.73 4.97
C ASP A 49 15.63 10.01 4.66
N LEU A 50 15.23 11.28 4.55
CA LEU A 50 13.85 11.64 4.16
C LEU A 50 13.49 11.13 2.76
N ALA A 51 14.42 11.19 1.80
CA ALA A 51 14.20 10.70 0.46
C ALA A 51 14.00 9.18 0.43
N ASP A 52 14.80 8.43 1.19
CA ASP A 52 14.72 6.97 1.29
C ASP A 52 13.40 6.52 1.95
N VAL A 53 12.97 7.22 3.01
CA VAL A 53 11.66 6.99 3.65
C VAL A 53 10.52 7.26 2.66
N ALA A 54 10.56 8.39 1.95
CA ALA A 54 9.54 8.76 0.98
C ALA A 54 9.46 7.75 -0.19
N ASP A 55 10.61 7.35 -0.75
CA ASP A 55 10.69 6.39 -1.85
C ASP A 55 10.19 5.00 -1.41
N THR A 56 10.60 4.52 -0.22
CA THR A 56 10.13 3.24 0.31
C THR A 56 8.62 3.23 0.52
N ALA A 57 8.07 4.28 1.13
CA ALA A 57 6.64 4.41 1.37
C ALA A 57 5.86 4.46 0.05
N VAL A 58 6.28 5.29 -0.90
CA VAL A 58 5.62 5.42 -2.21
C VAL A 58 5.73 4.14 -3.02
N ARG A 59 6.88 3.47 -3.07
CA ARG A 59 7.04 2.18 -3.77
C ARG A 59 6.12 1.10 -3.22
N ARG A 60 5.92 1.07 -1.90
CA ARG A 60 4.95 0.16 -1.28
C ARG A 60 3.53 0.49 -1.72
N MET A 61 3.11 1.76 -1.64
CA MET A 61 1.78 2.19 -2.11
C MET A 61 1.56 1.85 -3.59
N VAL A 62 2.55 2.11 -4.45
CA VAL A 62 2.50 1.77 -5.88
C VAL A 62 2.24 0.28 -6.09
N ARG A 63 2.95 -0.58 -5.37
CA ARG A 63 2.80 -2.04 -5.50
C ARG A 63 1.41 -2.51 -5.08
N GLU A 64 0.89 -2.00 -3.97
CA GLU A 64 -0.43 -2.40 -3.48
C GLU A 64 -1.56 -1.84 -4.36
N ILE A 65 -1.47 -0.57 -4.77
CA ILE A 65 -2.47 0.09 -5.64
C ILE A 65 -2.52 -0.54 -7.04
N ARG A 66 -1.39 -1.00 -7.59
CA ARG A 66 -1.37 -1.72 -8.88
C ARG A 66 -2.13 -3.05 -8.83
N LEU A 67 -2.30 -3.61 -7.64
CA LEU A 67 -3.07 -4.82 -7.40
C LEU A 67 -4.48 -4.49 -6.87
N ALA A 68 -4.96 -3.25 -7.04
CA ALA A 68 -6.32 -2.92 -6.69
C ALA A 68 -7.30 -3.72 -7.55
N LEU A 69 -8.36 -4.21 -6.91
CA LEU A 69 -9.51 -4.75 -7.60
C LEU A 69 -10.09 -3.66 -8.52
N PRO A 70 -10.45 -4.00 -9.77
CA PRO A 70 -11.04 -3.07 -10.71
C PRO A 70 -12.19 -2.27 -10.09
N ASN A 71 -12.24 -0.97 -10.36
CA ASN A 71 -13.29 -0.06 -9.89
C ASN A 71 -13.39 0.11 -8.36
N THR A 72 -12.31 -0.13 -7.61
CA THR A 72 -12.32 0.03 -6.14
C THR A 72 -11.54 1.22 -5.60
N VAL A 73 -10.70 1.85 -6.43
CA VAL A 73 -9.92 3.00 -5.98
C VAL A 73 -10.85 4.20 -5.79
N ARG A 74 -10.82 4.78 -4.59
CA ARG A 74 -11.56 6.00 -4.24
C ARG A 74 -10.74 6.87 -3.30
N VAL A 75 -10.98 8.18 -3.37
CA VAL A 75 -10.25 9.18 -2.59
C VAL A 75 -11.26 10.08 -1.89
N VAL A 76 -11.04 10.31 -0.59
CA VAL A 76 -11.75 11.29 0.23
C VAL A 76 -10.70 12.03 1.05
N ASP A 77 -10.68 13.36 0.95
CA ASP A 77 -9.67 14.22 1.57
C ASP A 77 -8.24 13.75 1.22
N ASP A 78 -7.37 13.62 2.23
CA ASP A 78 -6.00 13.11 2.11
C ASP A 78 -5.93 11.59 2.36
N ALA A 79 -6.98 10.85 1.98
CA ALA A 79 -7.04 9.40 2.10
C ALA A 79 -7.42 8.71 0.80
N ILE A 80 -6.66 7.69 0.43
CA ILE A 80 -6.94 6.81 -0.70
C ILE A 80 -7.28 5.41 -0.19
N GLU A 81 -8.38 4.85 -0.69
CA GLU A 81 -8.84 3.51 -0.36
C GLU A 81 -8.96 2.66 -1.62
N PHE A 82 -8.63 1.38 -1.50
CA PHE A 82 -8.78 0.37 -2.54
C PHE A 82 -8.92 -1.02 -1.91
N VAL A 83 -9.41 -1.99 -2.68
CA VAL A 83 -9.45 -3.38 -2.25
C VAL A 83 -8.34 -4.16 -2.96
N PRO A 84 -7.36 -4.75 -2.26
CA PRO A 84 -6.30 -5.51 -2.90
C PRO A 84 -6.83 -6.84 -3.45
N ALA A 85 -6.64 -7.07 -4.75
CA ALA A 85 -6.83 -8.36 -5.38
C ALA A 85 -5.70 -9.30 -4.96
N LYS A 86 -6.08 -10.48 -4.48
CA LYS A 86 -5.16 -11.55 -4.09
C LYS A 86 -4.91 -12.46 -5.28
N THR A 87 -5.97 -13.04 -5.83
CA THR A 87 -5.92 -13.98 -6.96
C THR A 87 -7.24 -13.93 -7.75
N GLY A 88 -7.45 -14.82 -8.71
CA GLY A 88 -8.71 -14.93 -9.45
C GLY A 88 -8.76 -16.20 -10.30
N GLY A 89 -9.90 -16.45 -10.92
CA GLY A 89 -10.10 -17.64 -11.73
C GLY A 89 -11.35 -17.59 -12.56
N ARG A 90 -11.66 -18.71 -13.21
CA ARG A 90 -12.94 -18.93 -13.88
C ARG A 90 -13.78 -19.87 -13.04
N TYR A 91 -15.06 -19.57 -12.87
CA TYR A 91 -16.02 -20.50 -12.29
C TYR A 91 -16.70 -21.30 -13.40
N LEU A 92 -17.18 -22.50 -13.07
CA LEU A 92 -18.01 -23.28 -13.98
C LEU A 92 -19.38 -22.59 -14.12
N ALA A 93 -19.82 -22.37 -15.36
CA ALA A 93 -21.09 -21.71 -15.66
C ALA A 93 -22.21 -22.73 -15.92
N ALA A 94 -23.47 -22.30 -15.78
CA ALA A 94 -24.63 -23.18 -15.98
C ALA A 94 -24.71 -23.72 -17.43
N GLU A 95 -24.21 -22.94 -18.38
CA GLU A 95 -24.14 -23.24 -19.81
C GLU A 95 -22.96 -24.15 -20.22
N ASP A 96 -22.05 -24.46 -19.30
CA ASP A 96 -20.89 -25.32 -19.59
C ASP A 96 -21.34 -26.79 -19.69
N VAL A 97 -21.61 -27.26 -20.92
CA VAL A 97 -22.14 -28.61 -21.26
C VAL A 97 -21.20 -29.76 -20.84
N VAL A 98 -19.93 -29.46 -20.57
CA VAL A 98 -18.92 -30.44 -20.15
C VAL A 98 -18.30 -29.94 -18.86
N ALA A 99 -18.96 -30.21 -17.72
CA ALA A 99 -18.23 -30.26 -16.47
C ALA A 99 -16.98 -31.15 -16.71
N PRO A 100 -15.76 -30.70 -16.35
CA PRO A 100 -14.57 -31.52 -16.51
C PRO A 100 -14.81 -32.93 -15.96
N ALA A 101 -14.25 -33.97 -16.60
CA ALA A 101 -14.47 -35.36 -16.19
C ALA A 101 -14.09 -35.65 -14.71
N ASP A 102 -13.31 -34.74 -14.10
CA ASP A 102 -12.83 -34.79 -12.73
C ASP A 102 -13.73 -33.99 -11.74
N SER A 103 -14.78 -33.33 -12.22
CA SER A 103 -15.77 -32.61 -11.43
C SER A 103 -17.00 -33.49 -11.27
N ALA A 104 -17.24 -34.02 -10.07
CA ALA A 104 -18.43 -34.80 -9.75
C ALA A 104 -19.68 -33.95 -10.07
N ALA A 105 -20.34 -34.21 -11.20
CA ALA A 105 -21.50 -33.46 -11.72
C ALA A 105 -21.39 -31.94 -11.48
N GLY A 106 -20.53 -31.29 -12.28
CA GLY A 106 -20.03 -29.93 -12.07
C GLY A 106 -21.06 -28.92 -11.55
N ASP A 107 -20.86 -28.56 -10.29
CA ASP A 107 -21.53 -27.47 -9.61
C ASP A 107 -21.04 -26.09 -10.13
N HIS A 108 -21.99 -25.27 -10.57
CA HIS A 108 -21.73 -23.98 -11.20
C HIS A 108 -22.02 -22.85 -10.22
N LEU A 109 -21.41 -21.67 -10.43
CA LEU A 109 -21.76 -20.53 -9.59
C LEU A 109 -23.20 -20.09 -9.86
N ASN A 110 -24.05 -20.21 -8.85
CA ASN A 110 -25.48 -19.98 -8.97
C ASN A 110 -25.85 -18.52 -8.67
N PHE A 111 -26.59 -17.89 -9.58
CA PHE A 111 -27.06 -16.49 -9.45
C PHE A 111 -28.57 -16.39 -9.20
N VAL A 112 -29.23 -17.48 -8.83
CA VAL A 112 -30.68 -17.53 -8.61
C VAL A 112 -31.03 -18.16 -7.26
N ASP A 113 -30.33 -19.22 -6.85
CA ASP A 113 -30.55 -19.90 -5.58
C ASP A 113 -29.55 -19.46 -4.51
N ALA A 114 -30.04 -18.76 -3.48
CA ALA A 114 -29.22 -18.32 -2.34
C ALA A 114 -28.83 -19.45 -1.38
N ALA A 115 -29.46 -20.63 -1.47
CA ALA A 115 -29.11 -21.82 -0.69
C ALA A 115 -27.90 -22.56 -1.28
N ASP A 116 -27.68 -22.43 -2.59
CA ASP A 116 -26.52 -22.95 -3.28
C ASP A 116 -25.29 -22.08 -2.96
N ARG A 117 -24.26 -22.69 -2.39
CA ARG A 117 -23.09 -21.98 -1.84
C ARG A 117 -21.78 -22.51 -2.38
N THR A 118 -21.84 -23.41 -3.35
CA THR A 118 -20.65 -24.07 -3.86
C THR A 118 -20.50 -23.73 -5.33
N PHE A 119 -19.26 -23.79 -5.81
CA PHE A 119 -18.97 -23.71 -7.23
C PHE A 119 -17.60 -24.32 -7.51
N HIS A 120 -17.44 -24.89 -8.71
CA HIS A 120 -16.13 -25.35 -9.17
C HIS A 120 -15.34 -24.24 -9.87
N VAL A 121 -14.03 -24.28 -9.66
CA VAL A 121 -13.05 -23.46 -10.37
C VAL A 121 -12.56 -24.20 -11.60
N VAL A 122 -12.64 -23.53 -12.75
CA VAL A 122 -12.14 -24.02 -14.04
C VAL A 122 -10.68 -23.60 -14.19
N GLY A 123 -9.80 -24.60 -14.25
CA GLY A 123 -8.36 -24.41 -14.42
C GLY A 123 -7.54 -24.95 -13.24
N PRO A 124 -6.26 -24.57 -13.12
CA PRO A 124 -5.44 -24.90 -11.96
C PRO A 124 -5.80 -24.03 -10.76
N MET A 125 -5.82 -24.65 -9.57
CA MET A 125 -5.90 -23.92 -8.30
C MET A 125 -4.49 -23.46 -7.91
N HIS A 126 -4.32 -22.19 -7.56
CA HIS A 126 -3.02 -21.66 -7.16
C HIS A 126 -2.66 -22.05 -5.71
N GLU A 127 -1.38 -22.30 -5.45
CA GLU A 127 -0.84 -22.64 -4.12
C GLU A 127 -0.05 -21.49 -3.49
N GLY A 128 0.34 -21.64 -2.22
CA GLY A 128 1.17 -20.68 -1.50
C GLY A 128 0.45 -19.35 -1.22
N ALA A 129 1.13 -18.22 -1.44
CA ALA A 129 0.58 -16.89 -1.14
C ALA A 129 -0.67 -16.53 -1.96
N GLN A 130 -0.90 -17.22 -3.07
CA GLN A 130 -2.05 -17.02 -3.97
C GLN A 130 -3.19 -18.00 -3.71
N GLN A 131 -3.02 -18.95 -2.78
CA GLN A 131 -4.04 -19.94 -2.46
C GLN A 131 -5.29 -19.28 -1.89
N ILE A 132 -6.45 -19.69 -2.38
CA ILE A 132 -7.75 -19.30 -1.82
C ILE A 132 -7.91 -19.99 -0.46
N LEU A 133 -8.18 -19.21 0.58
CA LEU A 133 -8.29 -19.69 1.96
C LEU A 133 -9.65 -19.29 2.56
N PRO A 134 -10.12 -20.03 3.59
CA PRO A 134 -11.24 -19.58 4.42
C PRO A 134 -11.02 -18.14 4.93
N GLY A 135 -12.05 -17.30 4.82
CA GLY A 135 -11.98 -15.88 5.18
C GLY A 135 -11.56 -14.95 4.05
N ASP A 136 -11.06 -15.47 2.92
CA ASP A 136 -10.93 -14.67 1.70
C ASP A 136 -12.32 -14.27 1.18
N THR A 137 -12.37 -13.21 0.38
CA THR A 137 -13.62 -12.74 -0.25
C THR A 137 -13.58 -12.97 -1.75
N VAL A 138 -14.52 -13.74 -2.28
CA VAL A 138 -14.77 -13.88 -3.72
C VAL A 138 -15.59 -12.69 -4.18
N VAL A 139 -15.16 -12.03 -5.25
CA VAL A 139 -15.88 -10.93 -5.88
C VAL A 139 -16.16 -11.31 -7.33
N VAL A 140 -17.38 -11.06 -7.77
CA VAL A 140 -17.80 -11.26 -9.15
C VAL A 140 -18.28 -9.95 -9.72
N ASN A 141 -17.73 -9.58 -10.88
CA ASN A 141 -18.21 -8.45 -11.68
C ASN A 141 -18.29 -7.14 -10.86
N ASN A 142 -17.15 -6.67 -10.34
CA ASN A 142 -17.12 -5.39 -9.62
C ASN A 142 -17.22 -4.22 -10.60
N LEU A 143 -18.39 -3.62 -10.65
CA LEU A 143 -18.74 -2.51 -11.50
C LEU A 143 -18.59 -1.19 -10.73
N MET A 144 -18.31 -0.11 -11.45
CA MET A 144 -18.31 1.25 -10.90
C MET A 144 -19.74 1.78 -10.71
N SER A 145 -20.61 1.00 -10.08
CA SER A 145 -22.02 1.32 -9.90
C SER A 145 -22.24 2.18 -8.66
N ALA A 146 -23.05 3.23 -8.81
CA ALA A 146 -23.63 3.90 -7.66
C ALA A 146 -24.76 3.01 -7.11
N GLY A 147 -24.58 2.47 -5.91
CA GLY A 147 -25.55 1.60 -5.25
C GLY A 147 -24.94 0.30 -4.73
N ASP A 148 -25.80 -0.65 -4.36
CA ASP A 148 -25.38 -1.94 -3.79
C ASP A 148 -25.06 -3.02 -4.85
N SER A 149 -25.68 -2.94 -6.04
CA SER A 149 -25.51 -3.94 -7.09
C SER A 149 -24.16 -3.80 -7.79
N GLY A 150 -23.33 -4.83 -7.77
CA GLY A 150 -22.03 -4.82 -8.45
C GLY A 150 -20.96 -3.96 -7.77
N ASN A 151 -21.18 -3.52 -6.53
CA ASN A 151 -20.25 -2.67 -5.79
C ASN A 151 -19.68 -3.40 -4.57
N VAL A 152 -18.36 -3.65 -4.57
CA VAL A 152 -17.69 -4.37 -3.48
C VAL A 152 -17.77 -3.63 -2.13
N TYR A 153 -17.97 -2.31 -2.12
CA TYR A 153 -18.11 -1.53 -0.89
C TYR A 153 -19.54 -1.44 -0.38
N ALA A 154 -20.53 -1.93 -1.13
CA ALA A 154 -21.95 -1.90 -0.78
C ALA A 154 -22.20 -2.37 0.66
N ALA A 155 -23.13 -1.72 1.36
CA ALA A 155 -23.48 -2.12 2.73
C ALA A 155 -24.11 -3.52 2.71
N VAL A 156 -24.98 -3.75 1.73
CA VAL A 156 -25.52 -5.07 1.41
C VAL A 156 -24.62 -5.69 0.34
N ALA A 157 -23.89 -6.74 0.71
CA ALA A 157 -23.07 -7.48 -0.23
C ALA A 157 -23.95 -8.20 -1.25
N THR A 158 -23.84 -7.84 -2.52
CA THR A 158 -24.51 -8.55 -3.63
C THR A 158 -23.52 -9.15 -4.62
N ASN A 159 -22.29 -8.63 -4.66
CA ASN A 159 -21.25 -9.04 -5.60
C ASN A 159 -20.00 -9.59 -4.92
N ARG A 160 -20.04 -9.80 -3.60
CA ARG A 160 -18.93 -10.33 -2.80
C ARG A 160 -19.41 -11.38 -1.81
N ALA A 161 -18.68 -12.49 -1.67
CA ALA A 161 -19.01 -13.59 -0.78
C ALA A 161 -17.76 -14.07 -0.02
N GLU A 162 -17.89 -14.34 1.28
CA GLU A 162 -16.77 -14.88 2.07
C GLU A 162 -16.63 -16.39 1.85
N VAL A 163 -15.40 -16.86 1.66
CA VAL A 163 -15.07 -18.27 1.53
C VAL A 163 -15.16 -18.96 2.91
N ALA A 164 -15.92 -20.05 2.97
CA ALA A 164 -16.03 -20.93 4.12
C ALA A 164 -14.97 -22.02 4.11
N SER A 165 -14.78 -22.69 2.97
CA SER A 165 -13.80 -23.76 2.79
C SER A 165 -13.43 -23.93 1.31
N VAL A 166 -12.29 -24.58 1.07
CA VAL A 166 -11.80 -24.88 -0.28
C VAL A 166 -11.30 -26.33 -0.30
N ASP A 167 -11.80 -27.12 -1.25
CA ASP A 167 -11.23 -28.41 -1.62
C ASP A 167 -10.36 -28.22 -2.86
N MET A 168 -9.03 -28.26 -2.67
CA MET A 168 -8.06 -28.06 -3.74
C MET A 168 -8.06 -29.22 -4.76
N GLY A 169 -8.37 -30.44 -4.33
CA GLY A 169 -8.38 -31.63 -5.18
C GLY A 169 -9.62 -31.66 -6.07
N ALA A 170 -10.79 -31.37 -5.49
CA ALA A 170 -12.05 -31.25 -6.22
C ALA A 170 -12.22 -29.89 -6.93
N LYS A 171 -11.32 -28.94 -6.69
CA LYS A 171 -11.39 -27.54 -7.18
C LYS A 171 -12.71 -26.88 -6.80
N LEU A 172 -13.21 -27.18 -5.60
CA LEU A 172 -14.50 -26.75 -5.10
C LEU A 172 -14.32 -25.64 -4.08
N VAL A 173 -14.99 -24.51 -4.28
CA VAL A 173 -15.05 -23.43 -3.31
C VAL A 173 -16.42 -23.45 -2.64
N THR A 174 -16.44 -23.43 -1.32
CA THR A 174 -17.68 -23.29 -0.52
C THR A 174 -17.73 -21.90 0.08
N LEU A 175 -18.82 -21.19 -0.12
CA LEU A 175 -19.11 -19.85 0.40
C LEU A 175 -19.88 -19.93 1.72
N LYS A 176 -19.70 -18.95 2.60
CA LYS A 176 -20.52 -18.84 3.82
C LYS A 176 -22.00 -18.55 3.51
N ALA A 177 -22.23 -17.75 2.47
CA ALA A 177 -23.53 -17.40 1.93
C ALA A 177 -23.37 -17.13 0.43
N ASN A 178 -24.47 -17.21 -0.33
CA ASN A 178 -24.49 -16.85 -1.75
C ASN A 178 -25.27 -15.55 -1.99
N PRO A 179 -24.59 -14.39 -1.88
CA PRO A 179 -25.18 -13.10 -2.18
C PRO A 179 -25.34 -12.83 -3.68
N PHE A 180 -24.70 -13.62 -4.55
CA PHE A 180 -24.80 -13.43 -6.00
C PHE A 180 -26.23 -13.69 -6.50
N ALA A 181 -26.96 -14.56 -5.82
CA ALA A 181 -28.38 -14.82 -6.06
C ALA A 181 -29.32 -13.66 -5.64
N ALA A 182 -28.83 -12.67 -4.89
CA ALA A 182 -29.61 -11.49 -4.48
C ALA A 182 -29.54 -10.34 -5.50
N GLN A 183 -28.81 -10.50 -6.61
CA GLN A 183 -28.70 -9.50 -7.66
C GLN A 183 -29.90 -9.57 -8.61
N ASP A 184 -30.59 -8.44 -8.79
CA ASP A 184 -31.67 -8.29 -9.77
C ASP A 184 -31.39 -7.10 -10.72
N PRO A 185 -31.09 -7.34 -12.01
CA PRO A 185 -30.88 -8.65 -12.63
C PRO A 185 -29.56 -9.32 -12.17
N PRO A 186 -29.40 -10.64 -12.37
CA PRO A 186 -28.13 -11.34 -12.14
C PRO A 186 -26.95 -10.69 -12.87
N LEU A 187 -25.83 -10.45 -12.18
CA LEU A 187 -24.64 -9.82 -12.76
C LEU A 187 -23.47 -10.80 -12.92
N ALA A 188 -23.73 -11.94 -13.57
CA ALA A 188 -22.69 -12.89 -13.94
C ALA A 188 -21.63 -12.22 -14.84
N HIS A 189 -20.34 -12.47 -14.56
CA HIS A 189 -19.26 -11.98 -15.39
C HIS A 189 -19.33 -12.61 -16.82
N PRO A 190 -19.25 -11.82 -17.91
CA PRO A 190 -19.42 -12.33 -19.29
C PRO A 190 -18.44 -13.42 -19.74
N GLN A 191 -17.30 -13.56 -19.05
CA GLN A 191 -16.30 -14.61 -19.29
C GLN A 191 -16.20 -15.63 -18.13
N HIS A 192 -17.22 -15.67 -17.27
CA HIS A 192 -17.31 -16.54 -16.09
C HIS A 192 -16.09 -16.42 -15.16
N ARG A 193 -15.68 -15.18 -14.86
CA ARG A 193 -14.51 -14.88 -14.01
C ARG A 193 -14.94 -14.41 -12.63
N PHE A 194 -14.10 -14.72 -11.64
CA PHE A 194 -14.16 -14.17 -10.31
C PHE A 194 -12.77 -13.70 -9.87
N GLN A 195 -12.73 -12.72 -8.98
CA GLN A 195 -11.53 -12.34 -8.24
C GLN A 195 -11.65 -12.80 -6.79
N VAL A 196 -10.50 -13.01 -6.16
CA VAL A 196 -10.39 -13.21 -4.72
C VAL A 196 -9.64 -12.03 -4.16
N VAL A 197 -10.19 -11.39 -3.14
CA VAL A 197 -9.68 -10.14 -2.58
C VAL A 197 -9.39 -10.27 -1.09
N GLY A 198 -8.46 -9.43 -0.64
CA GLY A 198 -8.25 -9.17 0.78
C GLY A 198 -9.23 -8.13 1.33
N GLN A 199 -9.00 -7.71 2.57
CA GLN A 199 -9.74 -6.62 3.19
C GLN A 199 -9.34 -5.26 2.58
N PRO A 200 -10.24 -4.26 2.56
CA PRO A 200 -9.93 -2.91 2.10
C PRO A 200 -8.71 -2.30 2.80
N VAL A 201 -7.93 -1.52 2.06
CA VAL A 201 -6.72 -0.83 2.52
C VAL A 201 -6.92 0.66 2.30
N THR A 202 -6.68 1.45 3.35
CA THR A 202 -6.67 2.93 3.26
C THR A 202 -5.28 3.44 3.60
N TYR A 203 -4.73 4.33 2.77
CA TYR A 203 -3.61 5.17 3.14
C TYR A 203 -4.10 6.57 3.48
N SER A 204 -3.62 7.15 4.57
CA SER A 204 -4.01 8.49 5.02
C SER A 204 -2.88 9.18 5.75
N CYS A 205 -2.82 10.51 5.69
CA CYS A 205 -1.89 11.29 6.52
C CYS A 205 -2.60 11.92 7.71
N ALA A 206 -1.96 11.84 8.88
CA ALA A 206 -2.39 12.57 10.06
C ALA A 206 -1.20 12.72 11.02
N ASN A 207 -1.17 13.80 11.81
CA ASN A 207 -0.21 14.01 12.89
C ASN A 207 1.27 13.84 12.48
N GLY A 208 1.64 14.27 11.28
CA GLY A 208 3.02 14.15 10.78
C GLY A 208 3.42 12.75 10.32
N MET A 209 2.46 11.84 10.14
CA MET A 209 2.71 10.45 9.75
C MET A 209 1.85 10.03 8.56
N LEU A 210 2.38 9.12 7.75
CA LEU A 210 1.63 8.38 6.75
C LEU A 210 1.23 7.02 7.34
N TYR A 211 -0.06 6.74 7.35
CA TYR A 211 -0.64 5.52 7.90
C TYR A 211 -1.13 4.59 6.81
N ARG A 212 -1.03 3.28 7.06
CA ARG A 212 -1.72 2.22 6.34
C ARG A 212 -2.73 1.54 7.26
N HIS A 213 -4.01 1.68 6.93
CA HIS A 213 -5.13 1.03 7.61
C HIS A 213 -5.53 -0.23 6.85
N ALA A 214 -5.87 -1.28 7.58
CA ALA A 214 -6.40 -2.53 7.03
C ALA A 214 -7.34 -3.20 8.04
N ASN A 215 -8.01 -4.28 7.64
CA ASN A 215 -8.85 -5.10 8.53
C ASN A 215 -10.00 -4.35 9.21
N TYR A 216 -10.51 -3.27 8.60
CA TYR A 216 -11.66 -2.49 9.09
C TYR A 216 -12.98 -2.83 8.38
N GLY A 217 -12.96 -3.86 7.52
CA GLY A 217 -14.11 -4.34 6.76
C GLY A 217 -14.50 -3.46 5.57
N PHE A 218 -15.51 -3.91 4.82
CA PHE A 218 -16.09 -3.18 3.70
C PHE A 218 -17.09 -2.13 4.21
N ARG A 219 -16.93 -0.87 3.78
CA ARG A 219 -17.82 0.24 4.16
C ARG A 219 -18.32 0.96 2.92
N ALA A 220 -19.62 1.22 2.85
CA ALA A 220 -20.21 1.95 1.73
C ALA A 220 -19.64 3.36 1.61
N ALA A 221 -19.59 4.09 2.73
CA ALA A 221 -18.91 5.38 2.82
C ALA A 221 -17.43 5.18 3.17
N GLN A 222 -16.54 5.79 2.37
CA GLN A 222 -15.12 5.88 2.71
C GLN A 222 -14.95 6.73 3.97
N VAL A 223 -14.08 6.30 4.87
CA VAL A 223 -13.70 7.04 6.07
C VAL A 223 -12.18 7.24 6.00
N ALA A 224 -11.73 8.50 6.06
CA ALA A 224 -10.32 8.83 5.89
C ALA A 224 -9.39 8.14 6.91
N ALA A 225 -9.86 7.96 8.14
CA ALA A 225 -9.16 7.22 9.19
C ALA A 225 -10.09 6.14 9.79
N PRO A 226 -10.09 4.92 9.24
CA PRO A 226 -10.84 3.81 9.81
C PRO A 226 -10.38 3.48 11.24
N SER A 227 -11.28 2.95 12.06
CA SER A 227 -11.05 2.73 13.51
C SER A 227 -10.08 1.59 13.87
N ALA A 228 -9.48 0.92 12.87
CA ALA A 228 -8.50 -0.15 13.10
C ALA A 228 -7.12 0.46 13.39
N ALA A 229 -6.30 -0.21 14.22
CA ALA A 229 -4.96 0.26 14.53
C ALA A 229 -4.10 0.33 13.24
N PRO A 230 -3.65 1.52 12.81
CA PRO A 230 -2.88 1.65 11.58
C PRO A 230 -1.41 1.25 11.76
N ALA A 231 -0.78 0.84 10.66
CA ALA A 231 0.66 0.74 10.57
C ALA A 231 1.26 2.07 10.09
N ILE A 232 2.37 2.51 10.69
CA ILE A 232 3.11 3.69 10.24
C ILE A 232 3.99 3.31 9.05
N LEU A 233 3.93 4.08 7.98
CA LEU A 233 4.74 3.92 6.77
C LEU A 233 5.85 4.94 6.65
N ALA A 234 5.60 6.18 7.06
CA ALA A 234 6.55 7.27 7.05
C ALA A 234 6.26 8.21 8.22
N THR A 235 7.33 8.78 8.78
CA THR A 235 7.28 9.89 9.73
C THR A 235 7.65 11.20 9.02
N ASP A 236 7.54 12.31 9.74
CA ASP A 236 7.96 13.63 9.27
C ASP A 236 7.22 14.07 8.00
N VAL A 237 5.96 13.63 7.87
CA VAL A 237 5.09 13.94 6.74
C VAL A 237 4.52 15.33 6.93
N GLU A 238 4.91 16.27 6.07
CA GLU A 238 4.35 17.62 6.02
C GLU A 238 2.97 17.61 5.33
N SER A 239 2.85 16.87 4.23
CA SER A 239 1.58 16.68 3.53
C SER A 239 1.60 15.42 2.67
N CYS A 240 0.41 14.87 2.42
CA CYS A 240 0.21 13.97 1.30
C CYS A 240 -1.05 14.35 0.53
N GLU A 241 -0.99 14.18 -0.78
CA GLU A 241 -2.10 14.44 -1.69
C GLU A 241 -2.31 13.20 -2.55
N PHE A 242 -3.57 12.77 -2.61
CA PHE A 242 -4.01 11.69 -3.48
C PHE A 242 -4.98 12.25 -4.52
N LYS A 243 -4.77 11.88 -5.78
CA LYS A 243 -5.72 12.14 -6.87
C LYS A 243 -6.01 10.87 -7.61
N TYR A 244 -7.27 10.68 -7.99
CA TYR A 244 -7.74 9.58 -8.79
C TYR A 244 -8.50 10.13 -9.99
N ASP A 245 -7.90 9.96 -11.17
CA ASP A 245 -8.44 10.42 -12.44
C ASP A 245 -8.87 9.21 -13.27
N LEU A 246 -10.16 9.13 -13.57
CA LEU A 246 -10.68 8.13 -14.51
C LEU A 246 -10.31 8.52 -15.94
N ILE A 247 -9.73 7.58 -16.69
CA ILE A 247 -9.47 7.80 -18.11
C ILE A 247 -10.72 7.33 -18.86
N GLY A 248 -11.40 8.28 -19.51
CA GLY A 248 -12.63 8.00 -20.25
C GLY A 248 -12.43 6.91 -21.30
N ASN A 249 -13.37 5.98 -21.38
CA ASN A 249 -13.45 4.91 -22.38
C ASN A 249 -12.29 3.88 -22.41
N THR A 250 -11.37 3.86 -21.44
CA THR A 250 -10.21 2.94 -21.48
C THR A 250 -10.15 1.92 -20.35
N ARG A 251 -11.25 1.67 -19.60
CA ARG A 251 -11.29 0.76 -18.42
C ARG A 251 -10.03 0.86 -17.57
N SER A 252 -9.53 2.08 -17.37
CA SER A 252 -8.29 2.36 -16.68
C SER A 252 -8.34 3.72 -15.99
N ALA A 253 -7.47 3.90 -15.02
CA ALA A 253 -7.38 5.13 -14.26
C ALA A 253 -5.94 5.47 -13.90
N LEU A 254 -5.73 6.71 -13.50
CA LEU A 254 -4.46 7.22 -13.03
C LEU A 254 -4.61 7.65 -11.57
N VAL A 255 -3.79 7.07 -10.71
CA VAL A 255 -3.60 7.54 -9.33
C VAL A 255 -2.35 8.38 -9.28
N ARG A 256 -2.45 9.59 -8.74
CA ARG A 256 -1.29 10.43 -8.40
C ARG A 256 -1.14 10.45 -6.89
N VAL A 257 0.06 10.15 -6.44
CA VAL A 257 0.49 10.28 -5.05
C VAL A 257 1.54 11.36 -4.99
N THR A 258 1.32 12.38 -4.18
CA THR A 258 2.33 13.39 -3.85
C THR A 258 2.57 13.34 -2.35
N LEU A 259 3.82 13.09 -1.96
CA LEU A 259 4.23 12.96 -0.57
C LEU A 259 5.32 13.99 -0.28
N THR A 260 5.08 14.86 0.71
CA THR A 260 6.02 15.89 1.15
C THR A 260 6.49 15.58 2.56
N LEU A 261 7.80 15.41 2.75
CA LEU A 261 8.42 15.17 4.05
C LEU A 261 9.28 16.36 4.46
N ARG A 262 9.28 16.68 5.75
CA ARG A 262 10.09 17.73 6.33
C ARG A 262 10.50 17.36 7.75
N ARG A 263 11.81 17.37 8.03
CA ARG A 263 12.33 17.12 9.39
C ARG A 263 11.78 18.17 10.38
N PRO A 264 11.55 17.81 11.66
CA PRO A 264 10.99 18.73 12.65
C PRO A 264 11.85 19.96 12.92
N ASP A 265 13.17 19.86 12.74
CA ASP A 265 14.11 20.96 12.92
C ASP A 265 14.10 21.97 11.75
N GLY A 266 13.48 21.61 10.61
CA GLY A 266 13.18 22.50 9.49
C GLY A 266 14.39 23.06 8.74
N ARG A 267 15.61 22.59 9.05
CA ARG A 267 16.88 23.17 8.53
C ARG A 267 17.12 22.88 7.05
N ASP A 268 16.65 21.73 6.58
CA ASP A 268 17.02 21.18 5.27
C ASP A 268 16.03 21.52 4.16
N GLY A 269 14.90 22.16 4.48
CA GLY A 269 13.76 22.30 3.57
C GLY A 269 13.00 20.97 3.32
N PRO A 270 11.82 21.03 2.69
CA PRO A 270 11.02 19.84 2.42
C PRO A 270 11.51 19.06 1.20
N ILE A 271 11.26 17.76 1.20
CA ILE A 271 11.40 16.88 0.04
C ILE A 271 10.01 16.51 -0.45
N ARG A 272 9.75 16.71 -1.74
CA ARG A 272 8.49 16.36 -2.38
C ARG A 272 8.70 15.28 -3.43
N LEU A 273 8.10 14.12 -3.21
CA LEU A 273 8.06 13.01 -4.16
C LEU A 273 6.68 12.95 -4.82
N MET A 274 6.63 12.82 -6.14
CA MET A 274 5.39 12.63 -6.89
C MET A 274 5.49 11.37 -7.73
N GLN A 275 4.48 10.52 -7.66
CA GLN A 275 4.39 9.27 -8.39
C GLN A 275 3.02 9.14 -9.06
N GLN A 276 3.02 8.67 -10.31
CA GLN A 276 1.82 8.29 -11.04
C GLN A 276 1.72 6.77 -11.15
N ILE A 277 0.53 6.23 -10.96
CA ILE A 277 0.25 4.80 -10.92
C ILE A 277 -0.91 4.53 -11.86
N HIS A 278 -0.70 3.67 -12.85
CA HIS A 278 -1.77 3.17 -13.70
C HIS A 278 -2.55 2.08 -12.97
N VAL A 279 -3.87 2.17 -13.01
CA VAL A 279 -4.79 1.20 -12.40
C VAL A 279 -5.66 0.60 -13.50
N ASP A 280 -5.74 -0.73 -13.53
CA ASP A 280 -6.62 -1.46 -14.43
C ASP A 280 -8.03 -1.56 -13.81
N ASN A 281 -9.02 -1.05 -14.53
CA ASN A 281 -10.43 -1.06 -14.16
C ASN A 281 -11.23 -2.02 -15.06
N ASN A 282 -10.58 -3.05 -15.60
CA ASN A 282 -11.23 -4.15 -16.29
C ASN A 282 -11.63 -5.27 -15.30
N PRO A 283 -12.91 -5.40 -14.92
CA PRO A 283 -13.40 -6.42 -14.00
C PRO A 283 -13.23 -7.85 -14.53
#